data_AF-A0A7W0T011-F1
#
_entry.id   AF-A0A7W0T011-F1
#
_cell.length_a   1.000
_cell.length_b   1.000
_cell.length_c   1.000
_cell.angle_alpha   90.00
_cell.angle_beta   90.00
_cell.angle_gamma   90.00
#
_symmetry.space_group_name_H-M   'P 1'
#
loop_
_entity.id
_entity.type
_entity.pdbx_description
1 polymer ?
#
loop_
_entity_poly.entity_id
_entity_poly.type
_entity_poly.pdbx_seq_one_letter_code
_entity_poly.pdbx_strand_id
1 'polypeptide(L)'
;AVRYGAFIDKESKEALRHKANEFRLIPDNIDYGVVMGLRVEAAQHLASTRPPSVGHATRTAGVTPSDIGALLVHLSRNARESHS
;
A
#
# COMPACT_ATOMS: atom_id res chain seq x y z
N ALA A 1 -17.05 33.66 -1.72
CA ALA A 1 -17.46 32.24 -1.90
C ALA A 1 -16.31 31.43 -2.52
N VAL A 2 -15.26 31.09 -1.77
CA VAL A 2 -14.02 30.48 -2.32
C VAL A 2 -13.56 29.22 -1.57
N ARG A 3 -14.27 28.76 -0.52
CA ARG A 3 -13.83 27.61 0.30
C ARG A 3 -14.25 26.22 -0.21
N TYR A 4 -15.19 26.13 -1.17
CA TYR A 4 -15.70 24.84 -1.65
C TYR A 4 -14.82 24.17 -2.73
N GLY A 5 -14.23 24.95 -3.66
CA GLY A 5 -13.43 24.39 -4.76
C GLY A 5 -12.16 23.67 -4.28
N ALA A 6 -11.43 24.26 -3.33
CA ALA A 6 -10.22 23.65 -2.77
C ALA A 6 -10.48 22.36 -1.96
N PHE A 7 -11.70 22.18 -1.44
CA PHE A 7 -12.08 20.99 -0.68
C PHE A 7 -12.41 19.81 -1.61
N ILE A 8 -13.15 20.07 -2.69
CA ILE A 8 -13.49 19.07 -3.72
C ILE A 8 -12.21 18.57 -4.42
N ASP A 9 -11.26 19.46 -4.69
CA ASP A 9 -9.97 19.10 -5.30
C ASP A 9 -9.09 18.22 -4.39
N LYS A 10 -9.24 18.31 -3.07
CA LYS A 10 -8.48 17.48 -2.12
C LYS A 10 -9.07 16.08 -1.98
N GLU A 11 -10.40 16.01 -1.79
CA GLU A 11 -11.14 14.74 -1.69
C GLU A 11 -10.94 13.89 -2.96
N SER A 12 -10.99 14.53 -4.14
CA SER A 12 -10.74 13.85 -5.41
C SER A 12 -9.30 13.33 -5.53
N LYS A 13 -8.30 14.09 -5.05
CA LYS A 13 -6.89 13.64 -5.04
C LYS A 13 -6.65 12.47 -4.10
N GLU A 14 -7.27 12.47 -2.92
CA GLU A 14 -7.16 11.36 -1.98
C GLU A 14 -7.84 10.10 -2.52
N ALA A 15 -9.00 10.24 -3.16
CA ALA A 15 -9.69 9.14 -3.83
C ALA A 15 -8.86 8.56 -5.00
N LEU A 16 -8.27 9.42 -5.83
CA LEU A 16 -7.41 8.98 -6.94
C LEU A 16 -6.15 8.27 -6.44
N ARG A 17 -5.54 8.74 -5.35
CA ARG A 17 -4.38 8.09 -4.72
C ARG A 17 -4.75 6.73 -4.14
N HIS A 18 -5.90 6.63 -3.45
CA HIS A 18 -6.41 5.34 -2.98
C HIS A 18 -6.61 4.35 -4.11
N LYS A 19 -7.27 4.80 -5.19
CA LYS A 19 -7.50 3.98 -6.38
C LYS A 19 -6.19 3.54 -7.04
N ALA A 20 -5.21 4.44 -7.16
CA ALA A 20 -3.90 4.11 -7.71
C ALA A 20 -3.16 3.06 -6.85
N ASN A 21 -3.25 3.18 -5.52
CA ASN A 21 -2.65 2.21 -4.61
C ASN A 21 -3.33 0.84 -4.68
N GLU A 22 -4.64 0.77 -4.92
CA GLU A 22 -5.37 -0.51 -5.04
C GLU A 22 -4.83 -1.39 -6.18
N PHE A 23 -4.50 -0.77 -7.32
CA PHE A 23 -3.94 -1.45 -8.49
C PHE A 23 -2.44 -1.65 -8.45
N ARG A 24 -1.77 -1.17 -7.39
CA ARG A 24 -0.32 -1.29 -7.28
C ARG A 24 0.07 -2.75 -7.08
N LEU A 25 0.91 -3.25 -7.99
CA LEU A 25 1.43 -4.62 -7.94
C LEU A 25 2.44 -4.79 -6.81
N ILE A 26 2.43 -5.99 -6.23
CA ILE A 26 3.42 -6.42 -5.26
C ILE A 26 4.40 -7.34 -5.99
N PRO A 27 5.72 -7.07 -5.94
CA PRO A 27 6.72 -7.94 -6.55
C PRO A 27 6.68 -9.34 -5.95
N ASP A 28 6.74 -10.38 -6.79
CA ASP A 28 6.69 -11.77 -6.34
C ASP A 28 7.86 -12.15 -5.42
N ASN A 29 8.98 -11.44 -5.52
CA ASN A 29 10.19 -11.66 -4.75
C ASN A 29 10.29 -10.80 -3.48
N ILE A 30 9.22 -10.09 -3.10
CA ILE A 30 9.23 -9.29 -1.87
C ILE A 30 9.47 -10.18 -0.64
N ASP A 31 10.33 -9.72 0.27
CA ASP A 31 10.43 -10.26 1.61
C ASP A 31 9.61 -9.39 2.56
N TYR A 32 8.48 -9.91 3.03
CA TYR A 32 7.62 -9.20 3.97
C TYR A 32 8.27 -9.05 5.36
N GLY A 33 9.25 -9.88 5.72
CA GLY A 33 9.94 -9.82 7.00
C GLY A 33 10.83 -8.59 7.18
N VAL A 34 11.27 -7.96 6.08
CA VAL A 34 12.10 -6.75 6.09
C VAL A 34 11.30 -5.46 5.96
N VAL A 35 9.97 -5.55 5.84
CA VAL A 35 9.10 -4.38 5.71
C VAL A 35 9.00 -3.69 7.07
N MET A 36 9.72 -2.58 7.22
CA MET A 36 9.70 -1.78 8.44
C MET A 36 8.28 -1.30 8.77
N GLY A 37 7.83 -1.57 9.99
CA GLY A 37 6.50 -1.19 10.47
C GLY A 37 5.38 -2.19 10.12
N LEU A 38 5.69 -3.27 9.39
CA LEU A 38 4.77 -4.38 9.17
C LEU A 38 4.81 -5.32 10.38
N ARG A 39 3.64 -5.66 10.92
CA ARG A 39 3.56 -6.63 12.01
C ARG A 39 3.99 -8.02 11.55
N VAL A 40 4.57 -8.80 12.46
CA VAL A 40 4.98 -10.19 12.19
C VAL A 40 3.81 -11.04 11.68
N GLU A 41 2.65 -10.95 12.33
CA GLU A 41 1.45 -11.69 11.90
C GLU A 41 0.98 -11.27 10.49
N ALA A 42 0.97 -9.96 10.20
CA ALA A 42 0.61 -9.47 8.88
C ALA A 42 1.61 -9.92 7.81
N ALA A 43 2.91 -9.89 8.12
CA ALA A 43 3.96 -10.41 7.25
C ALA A 43 3.79 -11.91 6.97
N GLN A 44 3.46 -12.71 7.99
CA GLN A 44 3.17 -14.14 7.84
C GLN A 44 1.94 -14.38 6.96
N HIS A 45 0.84 -13.66 7.20
CA HIS A 45 -0.36 -13.76 6.39
C HIS A 45 -0.10 -13.38 4.93
N LEU A 46 0.58 -12.26 4.68
CA LEU A 46 0.95 -11.81 3.33
C LEU A 46 1.91 -12.77 2.64
N ALA A 47 2.90 -13.31 3.36
CA ALA A 47 3.83 -14.31 2.82
C ALA A 47 3.12 -15.62 2.46
N SER A 48 2.08 -15.99 3.22
CA SER A 48 1.28 -17.18 2.96
C SER A 48 0.30 -16.98 1.80
N THR A 49 -0.34 -15.82 1.67
CA THR A 49 -1.35 -15.58 0.63
C THR A 49 -0.77 -15.03 -0.67
N ARG A 50 0.42 -14.43 -0.62
CA ARG A 50 1.14 -13.79 -1.74
C ARG A 50 0.20 -12.98 -2.65
N PRO A 51 -0.45 -11.94 -2.12
CA PRO A 51 -1.41 -11.16 -2.90
C PRO A 51 -0.70 -10.46 -4.07
N PRO A 52 -1.27 -10.48 -5.29
CA PRO A 52 -0.62 -9.90 -6.47
C PRO A 52 -0.64 -8.36 -6.48
N SER A 53 -1.51 -7.75 -5.67
CA SER A 53 -1.62 -6.30 -5.56
C SER A 53 -1.93 -5.86 -4.14
N VAL A 54 -1.68 -4.58 -3.86
CA VAL A 54 -2.02 -3.98 -2.55
C VAL A 54 -3.52 -4.04 -2.28
N GLY A 55 -4.38 -3.88 -3.31
CA GLY A 55 -5.83 -4.08 -3.15
C GLY A 55 -6.20 -5.48 -2.67
N HIS A 56 -5.49 -6.52 -3.14
CA HIS A 56 -5.66 -7.89 -2.64
C HIS A 56 -5.11 -8.05 -1.22
N ALA A 57 -3.97 -7.42 -0.91
CA ALA A 57 -3.38 -7.44 0.43
C ALA A 57 -4.35 -6.87 1.49
N THR A 58 -5.07 -5.78 1.17
CA THR A 58 -6.07 -5.18 2.08
C THR A 58 -7.21 -6.13 2.45
N ARG A 59 -7.51 -7.13 1.61
CA ARG A 59 -8.52 -8.16 1.87
C ARG A 59 -7.98 -9.39 2.59
N THR A 60 -6.67 -9.46 2.85
CA THR A 60 -6.04 -10.58 3.53
C THR A 60 -6.41 -10.55 5.02
N ALA A 61 -6.92 -11.66 5.54
CA ALA A 61 -7.26 -11.78 6.95
C ALA A 61 -6.03 -11.52 7.82
N GLY A 62 -6.20 -10.76 8.91
CA GLY A 62 -5.11 -10.40 9.81
C GLY A 62 -4.22 -9.24 9.34
N VAL A 63 -4.49 -8.65 8.17
CA VAL A 63 -3.78 -7.47 7.66
C VAL A 63 -4.61 -6.21 7.93
N THR A 64 -4.00 -5.21 8.58
CA THR A 64 -4.68 -3.95 8.93
C THR A 64 -4.34 -2.81 7.96
N PRO A 65 -5.11 -1.70 7.94
CA PRO A 65 -4.76 -0.54 7.13
C PRO A 65 -3.37 0.04 7.43
N SER A 66 -2.91 -0.05 8.69
CA SER A 66 -1.57 0.38 9.09
C SER A 66 -0.48 -0.49 8.45
N ASP A 67 -0.69 -1.81 8.39
CA ASP A 67 0.21 -2.76 7.73
C ASP A 67 0.32 -2.47 6.22
N ILE A 68 -0.82 -2.15 5.58
CA ILE A 68 -0.86 -1.72 4.17
C ILE A 68 -0.09 -0.41 3.97
N GLY A 69 -0.20 0.53 4.91
CA GLY A 69 0.59 1.76 4.90
C GLY A 69 2.10 1.50 4.91
N ALA A 70 2.56 0.62 5.81
CA ALA A 70 3.97 0.22 5.88
C ALA A 70 4.45 -0.44 4.57
N LEU A 71 3.65 -1.35 4.01
CA LEU A 71 3.93 -2.01 2.74
C LEU A 71 4.03 -0.99 1.58
N LEU A 72 3.10 -0.05 1.48
CA LEU A 72 3.11 0.99 0.44
C LEU A 72 4.35 1.88 0.51
N VAL A 73 4.80 2.23 1.73
CA VAL A 73 6.03 3.00 1.93
C VAL A 73 7.24 2.20 1.46
N HIS A 74 7.34 0.92 1.83
CA HIS A 74 8.43 0.05 1.42
C HIS A 74 8.49 -0.11 -0.10
N LEU A 75 7.36 -0.44 -0.74
CA LEU A 75 7.28 -0.56 -2.19
C LEU A 75 7.69 0.74 -2.89
N SER A 76 7.35 1.90 -2.33
CA SER A 76 7.67 3.22 -2.91
C SER A 76 9.15 3.61 -2.76
N ARG A 77 9.86 3.04 -1.80
CA ARG A 77 11.32 3.20 -1.66
C ARG A 77 12.03 2.35 -2.71
N ASN A 78 11.72 1.06 -2.78
CA ASN A 78 12.35 0.15 -3.75
C ASN A 78 12.14 0.60 -5.20
N ALA A 79 10.93 1.09 -5.54
CA ALA A 79 10.65 1.58 -6.90
C ALA A 79 11.52 2.78 -7.31
N ARG A 80 11.94 3.62 -6.36
CA ARG A 80 12.82 4.77 -6.62
C ARG A 80 14.29 4.34 -6.75
N GLU A 81 14.70 3.34 -6.00
CA GLU A 81 16.07 2.80 -6.04
C GLU A 81 16.36 2.06 -7.36
N SER A 82 15.37 1.39 -7.95
CA SER A 82 15.52 0.75 -9.27
C SER A 82 15.63 1.72 -10.45
N HIS A 83 15.36 3.02 -10.25
CA HIS A 83 15.44 4.07 -11.27
C HIS A 83 16.67 4.98 -11.10
N SER A 84 17.60 4.63 -10.20
CA SER A 84 18.91 5.29 -10.03
C SER A 84 20.02 4.42 -10.59
#